data_AF-A0A7Y2BTZ0-F1
#
_entry.id   AF-A0A7Y2BTZ0-F1
#
_cell.length_a   1.000
_cell.length_b   1.000
_cell.length_c   1.000
_cell.angle_alpha   90.00
_cell.angle_beta   90.00
_cell.angle_gamma   90.00
#
_symmetry.space_group_name_H-M   'P 1'
#
loop_
_entity.id
_entity.type
_entity.pdbx_description
1 polymer ?
#
loop_
_entity_poly.entity_id
_entity_poly.type
_entity_poly.pdbx_seq_one_letter_code
_entity_poly.pdbx_strand_id
1 'polypeptide(L)' 'MSVAFTFPGQGSQQVGMGKALADEFQTARDVFAEVDGALGTDLSKLMWDGPQ' A
#
# COMPACT_ATOMS: atom_id res chain seq x y z
N MET A 1 -31.02 5.52 3.10
CA MET A 1 -29.70 5.63 3.75
C MET A 1 -28.65 5.63 2.67
N SER A 2 -27.73 6.60 2.70
CA SER A 2 -26.59 6.68 1.77
C SER A 2 -25.29 6.42 2.53
N VAL A 3 -24.39 5.64 1.92
CA VAL A 3 -23.05 5.35 2.45
C VAL A 3 -22.04 6.13 1.62
N ALA A 4 -21.04 6.70 2.28
CA ALA A 4 -19.92 7.37 1.63
C ALA A 4 -18.60 6.75 2.12
N PHE A 5 -17.65 6.61 1.21
CA PHE A 5 -16.28 6.20 1.51
C PHE A 5 -15.37 7.43 1.50
N THR A 6 -14.57 7.57 2.54
CA THR A 6 -13.55 8.61 2.64
C THR A 6 -12.18 7.95 2.73
N PHE A 7 -11.19 8.58 2.09
CA PHE A 7 -9.82 8.07 2.03
C PHE A 7 -8.89 9.08 2.72
N PRO A 8 -8.04 8.64 3.68
CA PRO A 8 -7.14 9.53 4.40
C PRO A 8 -6.07 10.13 3.47
N GLY A 9 -5.66 11.36 3.77
CA GLY A 9 -4.61 12.07 3.03
C GLY A 9 -3.20 11.86 3.59
N GLN A 10 -2.26 12.68 3.10
CA GLN A 10 -0.86 12.71 3.56
C GLN A 10 -0.75 13.03 5.07
N GLY A 11 0.26 12.47 5.72
CA GLY A 11 0.49 12.59 7.17
C GLY A 11 -0.01 11.38 7.98
N SER A 12 -0.71 10.45 7.34
CA SER A 12 -1.19 9.20 7.95
C SER A 12 -0.30 7.98 7.69
N GLN A 13 0.77 8.13 6.90
CA GLN A 13 1.69 7.05 6.54
C GLN A 13 2.45 6.49 7.76
N GLN A 14 2.69 5.18 7.75
CA GLN A 14 3.46 4.46 8.77
C GLN A 14 4.27 3.34 8.12
N VAL A 15 5.43 3.01 8.70
CA VAL A 15 6.23 1.86 8.28
C VAL A 15 5.41 0.59 8.48
N GLY A 16 5.35 -0.27 7.46
CA GLY A 16 4.52 -1.47 7.44
C GLY A 16 3.12 -1.29 6.87
N MET A 17 2.74 -0.07 6.42
CA MET A 17 1.38 0.17 5.91
C MET A 17 1.04 -0.73 4.72
N GLY A 18 -0.17 -1.29 4.73
CA GLY A 18 -0.67 -2.16 3.67
C GLY A 18 -0.07 -3.58 3.63
N LYS A 19 0.99 -3.86 4.41
CA LYS A 19 1.66 -5.18 4.42
C LYS A 19 0.72 -6.31 4.81
N ALA A 20 -0.06 -6.14 5.87
CA ALA A 20 -1.02 -7.16 6.31
C ALA A 20 -2.10 -7.46 5.26
N LEU A 21 -2.52 -6.45 4.48
CA LEU A 21 -3.48 -6.65 3.38
C LEU A 21 -2.85 -7.43 2.24
N ALA A 22 -1.61 -7.09 1.87
CA ALA A 22 -0.85 -7.85 0.87
C ALA A 22 -0.63 -9.29 1.34
N ASP A 23 -0.22 -9.50 2.59
CA ASP A 23 0.04 -10.84 3.14
C ASP A 23 -1.23 -11.72 3.10
N GLU A 24 -2.42 -11.16 3.33
CA GLU A 24 -3.68 -11.92 3.40
C GLU A 24 -4.42 -12.06 2.06
N PHE A 25 -4.43 -11.01 1.22
CA PHE A 25 -5.29 -10.95 0.04
C PHE A 25 -4.51 -10.85 -1.26
N GLN A 26 -4.72 -11.80 -2.18
CA GLN A 26 -4.07 -11.80 -3.49
C GLN A 26 -4.30 -10.50 -4.27
N THR A 27 -5.54 -9.98 -4.25
CA THR A 27 -5.88 -8.72 -4.93
C THR A 27 -5.07 -7.53 -4.40
N ALA A 28 -4.72 -7.50 -3.11
CA ALA A 28 -3.87 -6.45 -2.58
C ALA A 28 -2.42 -6.62 -3.05
N ARG A 29 -1.89 -7.85 -3.08
CA ARG A 29 -0.55 -8.14 -3.63
C ARG A 29 -0.42 -7.71 -5.08
N ASP A 30 -1.42 -8.00 -5.90
CA ASP A 30 -1.41 -7.69 -7.32
C ASP A 30 -1.34 -6.16 -7.54
N VAL A 31 -2.06 -5.38 -6.73
CA VAL A 31 -1.99 -3.90 -6.77
C VAL A 31 -0.60 -3.39 -6.40
N PHE A 32 0.02 -3.92 -5.34
CA PHE A 32 1.40 -3.53 -4.99
C PHE A 32 2.39 -3.90 -6.11
N ALA A 33 2.27 -5.09 -6.69
CA ALA A 33 3.13 -5.53 -7.79
C ALA A 33 2.97 -4.67 -9.06
N GLU A 34 1.74 -4.26 -9.39
CA GLU A 34 1.47 -3.34 -10.51
C GLU A 34 2.13 -1.97 -10.27
N VAL A 35 2.02 -1.43 -9.05
CA VAL A 35 2.62 -0.15 -8.68
C VAL A 35 4.14 -0.21 -8.74
N ASP A 36 4.76 -1.25 -8.17
CA ASP A 36 6.22 -1.43 -8.20
C ASP A 36 6.72 -1.56 -9.65
N GLY A 37 6.01 -2.34 -10.48
CA GLY A 37 6.31 -2.49 -11.90
C GLY A 37 6.16 -1.18 -12.69
N ALA A 38 5.13 -0.39 -12.42
CA ALA A 38 4.89 0.90 -13.06
C ALA A 38 5.95 1.96 -12.70
N LEU A 39 6.45 1.92 -11.46
CA LEU A 39 7.50 2.83 -10.98
C LEU A 39 8.92 2.36 -11.33
N GLY A 40 9.10 1.08 -11.66
CA GLY A 40 10.41 0.46 -11.84
C GLY A 40 11.24 0.42 -10.55
N THR A 41 10.57 0.51 -9.40
CA THR A 41 11.19 0.53 -8.07
C THR A 41 10.26 -0.17 -7.09
N ASP A 42 10.85 -0.86 -6.10
CA ASP A 42 10.08 -1.55 -5.05
C ASP A 42 9.57 -0.53 -4.00
N LEU A 43 8.53 0.23 -4.36
CA LEU A 43 7.88 1.17 -3.43
C LEU A 43 7.27 0.41 -2.24
N SER A 44 6.70 -0.78 -2.49
CA SER A 44 6.18 -1.65 -1.43
C SER A 44 7.23 -1.94 -0.35
N LYS A 45 8.47 -2.22 -0.75
CA LYS A 45 9.60 -2.46 0.16
C LYS A 45 9.90 -1.24 1.02
N LEU A 46 9.97 -0.04 0.41
CA LEU A 46 10.15 1.21 1.16
C LEU A 46 9.01 1.44 2.16
N MET A 47 7.76 1.17 1.77
CA MET A 47 6.59 1.32 2.64
C MET A 47 6.64 0.34 3.82
N TRP A 48 7.14 -0.87 3.62
CA TRP A 48 7.14 -1.93 4.64
C TRP A 48 8.33 -1.88 5.58
N ASP A 49 9.51 -1.61 5.04
CA ASP A 49 10.77 -1.66 5.79
C ASP A 49 11.24 -0.27 6.25
N GLY A 50 10.71 0.79 5.63
CA GLY A 50 11.08 2.18 5.90
C GLY A 50 12.33 2.64 5.15
N PRO A 51 12.62 3.96 5.15
CA PRO A 51 13.85 4.51 4.61
C PRO A 51 15.06 4.15 5.50
N GLN A 52 16.26 4.01 4.90
CA GLN A 52 17.53 3.92 5.65
C GLN A 52 17.98 5.30 6.13
#